data_AF-A0A973B992-F1
#
_entry.id   AF-A0A973B992-F1
#
_cell.length_a   1.000
_cell.length_b   1.000
_cell.length_c   1.000
_cell.angle_alpha   90.00
_cell.angle_beta   90.00
_cell.angle_gamma   90.00
#
_symmetry.space_group_name_H-M   'P 1'
#
loop_
_entity.id
_entity.type
_entity.pdbx_description
1 polymer ?
#
loop_
_entity_poly.entity_id
_entity_poly.type
_entity_poly.pdbx_seq_one_letter_code
_entity_poly.pdbx_strand_id
1 'polypeptide(L)'
;SFMALVQLEKGVVEQPDLSLEEAIALYDEKITETKALMEAKNHDYGEAWRDMRVSSLTDLILQKLLRVKQIEDNKGKTLVSEGIDANYQDMINYAVFALIHLN
;
A
#
# COMPACT_ATOMS: atom_id res chain seq x y z
N SER A 1 -1.03 -4.81 -3.40
CA SER A 1 -2.21 -5.06 -4.26
C SER A 1 -3.41 -4.45 -3.57
N PHE A 2 -4.24 -3.67 -4.24
CA PHE A 2 -5.47 -3.11 -3.65
C PHE A 2 -6.41 -4.19 -3.13
N MET A 3 -6.43 -5.37 -3.76
CA MET A 3 -7.17 -6.52 -3.24
C MET A 3 -6.68 -7.00 -1.87
N ALA A 4 -5.39 -6.84 -1.55
CA ALA A 4 -4.89 -7.18 -0.22
C ALA A 4 -5.46 -6.23 0.85
N LEU A 5 -5.64 -4.95 0.53
CA LEU A 5 -6.29 -3.98 1.42
C LEU A 5 -7.76 -4.34 1.65
N VAL A 6 -8.48 -4.70 0.58
CA VAL A 6 -9.87 -5.18 0.69
C VAL A 6 -9.96 -6.43 1.57
N GLN A 7 -9.05 -7.39 1.39
CA GLN A 7 -9.02 -8.63 2.17
C GLN A 7 -8.62 -8.43 3.64
N LEU A 8 -7.83 -7.40 3.96
CA LEU A 8 -7.55 -7.05 5.35
C LEU A 8 -8.82 -6.61 6.10
N GLU A 9 -9.76 -5.97 5.42
CA GLU A 9 -11.01 -5.51 6.02
C GLU A 9 -12.13 -6.55 5.97
N LYS A 10 -12.29 -7.23 4.84
CA LYS A 10 -13.38 -8.21 4.63
C LYS A 10 -13.02 -9.62 5.11
N GLY A 11 -11.74 -9.90 5.31
CA GLY A 11 -11.23 -11.25 5.52
C GLY A 11 -10.91 -11.95 4.20
N VAL A 12 -10.34 -13.14 4.32
CA VAL A 12 -9.97 -13.99 3.18
C VAL A 12 -11.01 -15.09 3.03
N VAL A 13 -11.38 -15.38 1.79
CA VAL A 13 -12.31 -16.46 1.41
C VAL A 13 -11.67 -17.41 0.41
N GLU A 14 -12.10 -18.67 0.42
CA GLU A 14 -11.61 -19.70 -0.51
C GLU A 14 -12.32 -19.68 -1.88
N GLN A 15 -13.51 -19.06 -1.95
CA GLN A 15 -14.30 -18.89 -3.16
C GLN A 15 -14.76 -17.45 -3.28
N PRO A 16 -14.89 -16.88 -4.50
CA PRO A 16 -15.40 -15.53 -4.68
C PRO A 16 -16.77 -15.35 -4.03
N ASP A 17 -16.86 -14.42 -3.08
CA ASP A 17 -18.06 -14.13 -2.29
C ASP A 17 -18.62 -12.71 -2.55
N LEU A 18 -17.92 -11.92 -3.37
CA LEU A 18 -18.32 -10.58 -3.80
C LEU A 18 -18.89 -10.61 -5.21
N SER A 19 -19.96 -9.84 -5.45
CA SER A 19 -20.36 -9.50 -6.81
C SER A 19 -19.28 -8.65 -7.51
N LEU A 20 -19.32 -8.61 -8.84
CA LEU A 20 -18.40 -7.79 -9.61
C LEU A 20 -18.52 -6.31 -9.25
N GLU A 21 -19.77 -5.83 -9.09
CA GLU A 21 -20.07 -4.46 -8.74
C GLU A 21 -19.51 -4.08 -7.36
N GLU A 22 -19.66 -4.96 -6.35
CA GLU A 22 -19.10 -4.75 -5.02
C GLU A 22 -17.56 -4.77 -5.03
N ALA A 23 -16.97 -5.71 -5.78
CA ALA A 23 -15.52 -5.83 -5.88
C ALA A 23 -14.91 -4.58 -6.51
N ILE A 24 -15.53 -4.02 -7.56
CA ILE A 24 -15.09 -2.77 -8.19
C ILE A 24 -15.22 -1.60 -7.21
N ALA A 25 -16.36 -1.47 -6.53
CA ALA A 25 -16.58 -0.38 -5.58
C ALA A 25 -15.54 -0.38 -4.44
N LEU A 26 -15.25 -1.54 -3.86
CA LEU A 26 -14.23 -1.69 -2.83
C LEU A 26 -12.82 -1.40 -3.36
N TYR A 27 -12.53 -1.80 -4.60
CA TYR A 27 -11.24 -1.51 -5.24
C TYR A 27 -11.03 -0.01 -5.45
N ASP A 28 -12.05 0.69 -5.95
CA ASP A 28 -12.02 2.15 -6.17
C ASP A 28 -11.92 2.94 -4.86
N GLU A 29 -12.57 2.45 -3.80
CA GLU A 29 -12.43 2.98 -2.45
C GLU A 29 -10.96 2.93 -2.00
N LYS A 30 -10.29 1.77 -2.11
CA LYS A 30 -8.88 1.63 -1.71
C LYS A 30 -7.92 2.42 -2.60
N ILE A 31 -8.23 2.61 -3.89
CA ILE A 31 -7.50 3.56 -4.74
C ILE A 31 -7.60 4.96 -4.17
N THR A 32 -8.83 5.40 -3.86
CA THR A 32 -9.10 6.76 -3.40
C THR A 32 -8.38 7.06 -2.08
N GLU A 33 -8.47 6.15 -1.12
CA GLU A 33 -7.76 6.26 0.16
C GLU A 33 -6.23 6.32 -0.02
N THR A 34 -5.68 5.44 -0.86
CA THR A 34 -4.23 5.37 -1.10
C THR A 34 -3.72 6.63 -1.78
N LYS A 35 -4.49 7.18 -2.73
CA LYS A 35 -4.19 8.44 -3.40
C LYS A 35 -4.27 9.61 -2.43
N ALA A 36 -5.29 9.67 -1.58
CA ALA A 36 -5.40 10.72 -0.58
C ALA A 36 -4.21 10.70 0.39
N LEU A 37 -3.76 9.51 0.82
CA LEU A 37 -2.55 9.35 1.62
C LEU A 37 -1.30 9.85 0.88
N MET A 38 -1.16 9.52 -0.41
CA MET A 38 -0.05 10.00 -1.25
C MET A 38 -0.04 11.53 -1.34
N GLU A 39 -1.21 12.15 -1.56
CA GLU A 39 -1.35 13.61 -1.65
C GLU A 39 -1.00 14.29 -0.32
N ALA A 40 -1.46 13.73 0.81
CA ALA A 40 -1.08 14.20 2.14
C ALA A 40 0.43 14.12 2.37
N LYS A 41 1.07 12.98 2.03
CA LYS A 41 2.53 12.84 2.16
C LYS A 41 3.29 13.80 1.23
N ASN A 42 2.82 14.00 0.00
CA ASN A 42 3.43 14.99 -0.90
C ASN A 42 3.26 16.42 -0.38
N HIS A 43 2.18 16.73 0.36
CA HIS A 43 2.03 18.01 1.03
C HIS A 43 3.07 18.18 2.15
N ASP A 44 3.24 17.15 2.98
CA ASP A 44 4.13 17.20 4.15
C ASP A 44 5.62 17.19 3.78
N TYR A 45 6.01 16.41 2.76
CA TYR A 45 7.40 16.17 2.38
C TYR A 45 7.78 16.79 1.03
N GLY A 46 6.85 17.45 0.36
CA GLY A 46 7.01 17.85 -1.05
C GLY A 46 7.09 16.65 -1.99
N GLU A 47 7.49 16.89 -3.23
CA GLU A 47 7.72 15.83 -4.23
C GLU A 47 9.15 15.27 -4.15
N ALA A 48 9.70 15.10 -2.94
CA ALA A 48 11.09 14.65 -2.72
C ALA A 48 11.43 13.32 -3.42
N TRP A 49 10.41 12.48 -3.67
CA TRP A 49 10.55 11.23 -4.41
C TRP A 49 10.98 11.43 -5.88
N ARG A 50 10.78 12.63 -6.45
CA ARG A 50 11.26 12.98 -7.81
C ARG A 50 12.77 13.06 -7.91
N ASP A 51 13.47 13.32 -6.81
CA ASP A 51 14.94 13.36 -6.80
C ASP A 51 15.55 11.98 -6.49
N MET A 52 14.72 10.97 -6.21
CA MET A 52 15.16 9.61 -5.90
C MET A 52 15.44 8.80 -7.15
N ARG A 53 16.38 7.85 -7.03
CA ARG A 53 16.61 6.83 -8.06
C ARG A 53 15.50 5.77 -7.99
N VAL A 54 15.16 5.17 -9.13
CA VAL A 54 14.23 4.03 -9.20
C VAL A 54 14.67 2.87 -8.29
N SER A 55 15.98 2.63 -8.16
CA SER A 55 16.51 1.63 -7.21
C SER A 55 16.17 1.97 -5.76
N SER A 56 16.19 3.24 -5.37
CA SER A 56 15.84 3.67 -4.01
C SER A 56 14.35 3.45 -3.72
N LEU A 57 13.47 3.66 -4.71
CA LEU A 57 12.05 3.32 -4.57
C LEU A 57 11.84 1.82 -4.43
N THR A 58 12.64 1.01 -5.13
CA THR A 58 12.65 -0.46 -4.97
C THR A 58 13.05 -0.85 -3.55
N ASP A 59 14.11 -0.25 -3.00
CA ASP A 59 14.56 -0.50 -1.63
C ASP A 59 13.47 -0.15 -0.60
N LEU A 60 12.75 0.95 -0.80
CA LEU A 60 11.62 1.35 0.05
C LEU A 60 10.47 0.32 0.01
N ILE A 61 10.14 -0.21 -1.18
CA ILE A 61 9.14 -1.28 -1.32
C ILE A 61 9.59 -2.53 -0.56
N LEU A 62 10.85 -2.94 -0.70
CA LEU A 62 11.39 -4.11 0.00
C LEU A 62 11.38 -3.92 1.52
N GLN A 63 11.69 -2.72 2.00
CA GLN A 63 11.63 -2.38 3.42
C GLN A 63 10.20 -2.51 3.98
N LYS A 64 9.20 -1.99 3.25
CA LYS A 64 7.78 -2.10 3.65
C LYS A 64 7.29 -3.55 3.59
N LEU A 65 7.72 -4.33 2.61
CA LEU A 65 7.42 -5.76 2.54
C LEU A 65 8.01 -6.54 3.72
N LEU A 66 9.28 -6.28 4.07
CA LEU A 66 9.91 -6.88 5.24
C LEU A 66 9.17 -6.49 6.53
N ARG A 67 8.67 -5.24 6.60
CA ARG A 67 7.88 -4.78 7.73
C ARG A 67 6.57 -5.55 7.88
N VAL A 68 5.83 -5.77 6.78
CA VAL A 68 4.59 -6.58 6.81
C VAL A 68 4.88 -7.98 7.36
N LYS A 69 5.91 -8.66 6.84
CA LYS A 69 6.31 -9.99 7.33
C LYS A 69 6.60 -10.02 8.82
N GLN A 70 7.33 -9.01 9.33
CA GLN A 70 7.60 -8.90 10.76
C GLN A 70 6.33 -8.74 11.59
N ILE A 71 5.34 -7.98 11.11
CA ILE A 71 4.07 -7.79 11.82
C ILE A 71 3.30 -9.12 11.86
N GLU A 72 3.27 -9.85 10.75
CA GLU A 72 2.65 -11.19 10.67
C GLU A 72 3.34 -12.20 11.59
N ASP A 73 4.68 -12.26 11.58
CA ASP A 73 5.47 -13.14 12.46
C ASP A 73 5.22 -12.85 13.95
N ASN A 74 5.00 -11.58 14.28
CA ASN A 74 4.65 -11.13 15.62
C ASN A 74 3.16 -11.34 15.97
N LYS A 75 2.40 -12.03 15.12
CA LYS A 75 0.95 -12.26 15.27
C LYS A 75 0.17 -10.96 15.44
N GLY A 76 0.55 -9.93 14.68
CA GLY A 76 -0.06 -8.60 14.73
C GLY A 76 0.35 -7.75 15.94
N LYS A 77 1.23 -8.22 16.83
CA LYS A 77 1.69 -7.43 17.98
C LYS A 77 2.70 -6.38 17.51
N THR A 78 2.33 -5.11 17.60
CA THR A 78 3.22 -3.97 17.33
C THR A 78 3.35 -3.11 18.58
N LEU A 79 4.56 -2.65 18.89
CA LEU A 79 4.80 -1.82 20.08
C LEU A 79 4.37 -0.37 19.85
N VAL A 80 4.62 0.17 18.66
CA VAL A 80 4.15 1.47 18.13
C VAL A 80 4.44 1.43 16.62
N SER A 81 3.55 0.90 15.78
CA SER A 81 3.82 0.78 14.33
C SER A 81 2.60 1.13 13.51
N GLU A 82 2.84 1.74 12.35
CA GLU A 82 1.91 1.74 11.22
C GLU A 82 1.44 0.30 10.94
N GLY A 83 0.14 0.15 10.67
CA GLY A 83 -0.51 -1.13 10.39
C GLY A 83 -0.09 -1.73 9.04
N ILE A 84 -0.54 -2.96 8.78
CA ILE A 84 -0.23 -3.68 7.54
C ILE A 84 -0.81 -2.92 6.32
N ASP A 85 -1.98 -2.34 6.47
CA ASP A 85 -2.68 -1.48 5.52
C ASP A 85 -1.81 -0.30 5.05
N ALA A 86 -1.29 0.50 5.97
CA ALA A 86 -0.44 1.65 5.65
C ALA A 86 0.84 1.23 4.91
N ASN A 87 1.42 0.08 5.27
CA ASN A 87 2.59 -0.46 4.58
C ASN A 87 2.26 -0.89 3.13
N TYR A 88 1.07 -1.46 2.89
CA TYR A 88 0.60 -1.76 1.53
C TYR A 88 0.37 -0.50 0.71
N GLN A 89 -0.24 0.53 1.29
CA GLN A 89 -0.47 1.80 0.61
C GLN A 89 0.86 2.48 0.21
N ASP A 90 1.85 2.49 1.11
CA ASP A 90 3.18 3.01 0.81
C ASP A 90 3.85 2.24 -0.34
N MET A 91 3.80 0.90 -0.34
CA MET A 91 4.33 0.09 -1.44
C MET A 91 3.67 0.41 -2.78
N ILE A 92 2.35 0.61 -2.80
CA ILE A 92 1.60 1.00 -3.99
C ILE A 92 2.06 2.37 -4.49
N ASN A 93 2.18 3.35 -3.60
CA ASN A 93 2.62 4.70 -3.95
C ASN A 93 4.06 4.71 -4.51
N TYR A 94 4.98 3.98 -3.89
CA TYR A 94 6.35 3.87 -4.41
C TYR A 94 6.42 3.17 -5.78
N ALA A 95 5.54 2.19 -6.03
CA ALA A 95 5.45 1.56 -7.34
C ALA A 95 4.95 2.56 -8.40
N VAL A 96 3.96 3.39 -8.08
CA VAL A 96 3.48 4.47 -8.95
C VAL A 96 4.60 5.49 -9.24
N PHE A 97 5.33 5.93 -8.22
CA PHE A 97 6.47 6.84 -8.38
C PHE A 97 7.55 6.24 -9.29
N ALA A 98 7.85 4.94 -9.15
CA ALA A 98 8.80 4.25 -10.00
C ALA A 98 8.32 4.20 -11.45
N LEU A 99 7.03 3.95 -11.69
CA LEU A 99 6.44 3.97 -13.03
C LEU A 99 6.49 5.36 -13.67
N ILE A 100 6.30 6.43 -12.89
CA ILE A 100 6.43 7.80 -13.38
C ILE A 100 7.88 8.10 -13.80
N HIS A 101 8.87 7.60 -13.07
CA HIS A 101 10.30 7.78 -13.39
C HIS A 101 10.78 6.98 -14.62
N LEU A 102 10.09 5.88 -14.94
CA LEU A 102 10.45 5.00 -16.06
C LEU A 102 9.82 5.42 -17.39
N ASN A 103 8.80 6.28 -17.35
CA ASN A 103 8.12 6.83 -18.53
C ASN A 103 8.69 8.20 -18.90
#